data_AF-A0A1I6TVU8-F1
#
_entry.id   AF-A0A1I6TVU8-F1
#
_cell.length_a   1.000
_cell.length_b   1.000
_cell.length_c   1.000
_cell.angle_alpha   90.00
_cell.angle_beta   90.00
_cell.angle_gamma   90.00
#
_symmetry.space_group_name_H-M   'P 1'
#
loop_
_entity.id
_entity.type
_entity.pdbx_description
1 polymer ?
#
loop_
_entity_poly.entity_id
_entity_poly.type
_entity_poly.pdbx_seq_one_letter_code
_entity_poly.pdbx_strand_id
1 'polypeptide(L)'
;MEFFNKSLNLSEKEREESEERVRKEGLKKSENQSFVFPEDFETGLVFFNSKSGCEMVFEVNSAFPLPDNPYFRPELSEKHIHRLLMDESISSELVMFCIDNCREKLPFFNAGPGQQYLGDIDFLLRFRKRGNYHTVPSITLIGQKE
;
A
#
# COMPACT_ATOMS: atom_id res chain seq x y z
N MET A 1 19.91 7.69 0.60
CA MET A 1 19.21 8.96 0.25
C MET A 1 20.13 10.17 0.23
N GLU A 2 21.36 10.12 0.76
CA GLU A 2 22.36 11.21 0.64
C GLU A 2 22.57 11.74 -0.79
N PHE A 3 22.58 10.84 -1.78
CA PHE A 3 22.89 11.19 -3.16
C PHE A 3 21.86 12.12 -3.81
N PHE A 4 20.57 11.92 -3.54
CA PHE A 4 19.53 12.71 -4.20
C PHE A 4 19.45 14.13 -3.62
N ASN A 5 19.53 14.29 -2.30
CA ASN A 5 19.44 15.61 -1.66
C ASN A 5 20.66 16.50 -1.94
N LYS A 6 21.85 15.90 -2.06
CA LYS A 6 23.07 16.63 -2.49
C LYS A 6 23.00 17.07 -3.95
N SER A 7 22.26 16.36 -4.81
CA SER A 7 22.07 16.72 -6.22
C SER A 7 21.19 17.95 -6.44
N LEU A 8 20.38 18.34 -5.44
CA LEU A 8 19.40 19.41 -5.58
C LEU A 8 19.98 20.83 -5.45
N ASN A 9 21.24 20.99 -5.04
CA ASN A 9 21.94 22.29 -4.96
C ASN A 9 21.12 23.45 -4.35
N LEU A 10 20.33 23.15 -3.31
CA LEU A 10 19.42 24.13 -2.69
C LEU A 10 20.19 25.22 -1.92
N SER A 11 19.70 26.46 -2.03
CA SER A 11 20.15 27.60 -1.22
C SER A 11 19.73 27.46 0.26
N GLU A 12 20.37 28.23 1.15
CA GLU A 12 20.01 28.24 2.58
C GLU A 12 18.56 28.61 2.82
N LYS A 13 18.05 29.58 2.05
CA LYS A 13 16.66 30.03 2.12
C LYS A 13 15.68 28.92 1.72
N GLU A 14 15.97 28.17 0.65
CA GLU A 14 15.13 27.06 0.20
C GLU A 14 15.12 25.89 1.21
N ARG A 15 16.21 25.70 1.95
CA ARG A 15 16.28 24.74 3.05
C ARG A 15 15.41 25.16 4.23
N GLU A 16 15.49 26.41 4.66
CA GLU A 16 14.65 26.95 5.74
C GLU A 16 13.15 26.91 5.39
N GLU A 17 12.79 27.31 4.17
CA GLU A 17 11.41 27.24 3.68
C GLU A 17 10.91 25.78 3.62
N SER A 18 11.79 24.84 3.25
CA SER A 18 11.45 23.41 3.27
C SER A 18 11.21 22.90 4.70
N GLU A 19 12.02 23.31 5.67
CA GLU A 19 11.85 22.95 7.08
C GLU A 19 10.58 23.57 7.69
N GLU A 20 10.23 24.80 7.33
CA GLU A 20 8.97 25.43 7.73
C GLU A 20 7.76 24.72 7.12
N ARG A 21 7.79 24.35 5.84
CA ARG A 21 6.73 23.54 5.21
C ARG A 21 6.56 22.20 5.92
N VAL A 22 7.66 21.53 6.25
CA VAL A 22 7.63 20.29 7.04
C VAL A 22 6.94 20.49 8.38
N ARG A 23 7.26 21.56 9.12
CA ARG A 23 6.64 21.85 10.42
C ARG A 23 5.16 22.22 10.31
N LYS A 24 4.77 22.85 9.21
CA LYS A 24 3.41 23.36 8.99
C LYS A 24 2.47 22.31 8.37
N GLU A 25 3.01 21.40 7.55
CA GLU A 25 2.23 20.50 6.69
C GLU A 25 2.51 19.01 6.94
N GLY A 26 3.55 18.63 7.70
CA GLY A 26 4.01 17.23 7.80
C GLY A 26 4.24 16.70 9.22
N LEU A 27 3.83 15.44 9.44
CA LEU A 27 4.22 14.67 10.62
C LEU A 27 5.75 14.46 10.62
N LYS A 28 6.41 14.96 11.66
CA LYS A 28 7.84 14.69 11.90
C LYS A 28 8.00 13.20 12.23
N LYS A 29 8.89 12.50 11.53
CA LYS A 29 9.29 11.12 11.85
C LYS A 29 9.62 11.04 13.35
N SER A 30 8.99 10.14 14.11
CA SER A 30 9.49 9.87 15.46
C SER A 30 10.87 9.24 15.30
N GLU A 31 11.85 9.70 16.09
CA GLU A 31 13.24 9.24 15.99
C GLU A 31 13.39 7.72 16.22
N ASN A 32 12.32 7.05 16.67
CA ASN A 32 12.28 5.62 17.01
C ASN A 32 11.57 4.71 15.98
N GLN A 33 11.14 5.20 14.82
CA GLN A 33 10.56 4.32 13.80
C GLN A 33 11.66 3.69 12.92
N SER A 34 12.18 2.54 13.37
CA SER A 34 12.85 1.60 12.49
C SER A 34 11.81 0.84 11.67
N PHE A 35 11.99 0.81 10.35
CA PHE A 35 11.25 -0.13 9.51
C PHE A 35 11.91 -1.49 9.66
N VAL A 36 11.34 -2.34 10.50
CA VAL A 36 11.71 -3.75 10.54
C VAL A 36 10.90 -4.43 9.45
N PHE A 37 11.57 -4.88 8.38
CA PHE A 37 10.98 -5.83 7.46
C PHE A 37 11.01 -7.19 8.15
N PRO A 38 9.87 -7.86 8.35
CA PRO A 38 9.94 -9.24 8.80
C PRO A 38 10.74 -10.09 7.81
N GLU A 39 11.60 -10.96 8.32
CA GLU A 39 12.57 -11.70 7.52
C GLU A 39 11.92 -12.85 6.72
N ASP A 40 10.64 -13.14 6.96
CA ASP A 40 9.99 -14.40 6.58
C ASP A 40 9.10 -14.33 5.32
N PHE A 41 9.23 -13.32 4.46
CA PHE A 41 8.39 -13.22 3.25
C PHE A 41 9.13 -13.55 1.96
N GLU A 42 8.54 -14.41 1.12
CA GLU A 42 9.08 -14.71 -0.21
C GLU A 42 8.86 -13.56 -1.22
N THR A 43 7.77 -12.79 -1.07
CA THR A 43 7.34 -11.81 -2.08
C THR A 43 6.67 -10.58 -1.46
N GLY A 44 6.88 -9.44 -2.10
CA GLY A 44 6.23 -8.17 -1.77
C GLY A 44 5.69 -7.48 -3.02
N LEU A 45 4.71 -6.61 -2.81
CA LEU A 45 4.09 -5.76 -3.82
C LEU A 45 4.15 -4.31 -3.33
N VAL A 46 4.49 -3.42 -4.25
CA VAL A 46 4.44 -1.97 -4.03
C VAL A 46 3.27 -1.40 -4.82
N PHE A 47 2.41 -0.65 -4.14
CA PHE A 47 1.26 0.01 -4.73
C PHE A 47 1.33 1.53 -4.51
N PHE A 48 1.12 2.30 -5.57
CA PHE A 48 1.03 3.76 -5.49
C PHE A 48 -0.43 4.16 -5.29
N ASN A 49 -0.82 4.33 -4.02
CA ASN A 49 -2.13 4.81 -3.65
C ASN A 49 -2.16 6.35 -3.75
N SER A 50 -3.07 6.87 -4.58
CA SER A 50 -3.20 8.33 -4.78
C SER A 50 -3.63 9.09 -3.51
N LYS A 51 -4.20 8.41 -2.51
CA LYS A 51 -4.67 9.02 -1.27
C LYS A 51 -3.65 8.96 -0.12
N SER A 52 -2.76 7.97 -0.13
CA SER A 52 -1.84 7.71 1.00
C SER A 52 -0.37 7.57 0.62
N GLY A 53 -0.05 7.57 -0.67
CA GLY A 53 1.31 7.45 -1.18
C GLY A 53 1.70 5.99 -1.45
N CYS A 54 2.89 5.60 -1.02
CA CYS A 54 3.43 4.28 -1.28
C CYS A 54 2.95 3.27 -0.23
N GLU A 55 2.31 2.20 -0.68
CA GLU A 55 1.89 1.07 0.14
C GLU A 55 2.75 -0.15 -0.21
N MET A 56 3.27 -0.84 0.80
CA MET A 56 4.05 -2.08 0.63
C MET A 56 3.29 -3.20 1.33
N VAL A 57 2.96 -4.25 0.57
CA VAL A 57 2.17 -5.38 1.07
C VAL A 57 2.88 -6.67 0.71
N PHE A 58 3.01 -7.58 1.68
CA PHE A 58 3.65 -8.88 1.50
C PHE A 58 2.62 -9.99 1.35
N GLU A 59 2.99 -11.06 0.63
CA GLU A 59 2.17 -12.26 0.45
C GLU A 59 0.77 -12.01 -0.14
N VAL A 60 0.66 -11.07 -1.08
CA VAL A 60 -0.58 -10.81 -1.83
C VAL A 60 -0.42 -10.88 -3.34
N ASN A 61 0.79 -11.16 -3.86
CA ASN A 61 1.11 -11.11 -5.29
C ASN A 61 0.21 -12.02 -6.15
N SER A 62 -0.14 -13.23 -5.69
CA SER A 62 -1.09 -14.12 -6.37
C SER A 62 -2.56 -13.64 -6.42
N ALA A 63 -2.91 -12.51 -5.80
CA ALA A 63 -4.20 -11.86 -6.04
C ALA A 63 -4.20 -11.04 -7.35
N PHE A 64 -3.04 -10.87 -8.01
CA PHE A 64 -2.88 -9.99 -9.17
C PHE A 64 -2.39 -10.76 -10.40
N PRO A 65 -3.27 -11.44 -11.19
CA PRO A 65 -2.95 -12.07 -12.47
C PRO A 65 -2.67 -11.04 -13.59
N LEU A 66 -1.72 -10.14 -13.33
CA LEU A 66 -1.26 -9.13 -14.28
C LEU A 66 -0.19 -9.73 -15.20
N PRO A 67 -0.10 -9.30 -16.47
CA PRO A 67 0.87 -9.83 -17.43
C PRO A 67 2.32 -9.77 -16.94
N ASP A 68 2.67 -8.69 -16.22
CA ASP A 68 4.02 -8.41 -15.75
C ASP A 68 4.27 -8.87 -14.30
N ASN A 69 3.39 -9.72 -13.73
CA ASN A 69 3.57 -10.25 -12.39
C ASN A 69 4.23 -11.64 -12.41
N PRO A 70 5.57 -11.75 -12.26
CA PRO A 70 6.26 -13.04 -12.25
C PRO A 70 6.00 -13.86 -10.97
N TYR A 71 5.37 -13.26 -9.96
CA TYR A 71 5.12 -13.88 -8.66
C TYR A 71 3.68 -14.42 -8.53
N PHE A 72 2.88 -14.36 -9.59
CA PHE A 72 1.54 -14.94 -9.59
C PHE A 72 1.61 -16.47 -9.58
N ARG A 73 1.09 -17.09 -8.51
CA ARG A 73 0.90 -18.54 -8.39
C ARG A 73 -0.60 -18.83 -8.25
N PRO A 74 -1.27 -19.47 -9.22
CA PRO A 74 -2.71 -19.73 -9.19
C PRO A 74 -3.18 -20.43 -7.91
N GLU A 75 -2.36 -21.34 -7.38
CA GLU A 75 -2.65 -22.16 -6.20
C GLU A 75 -2.73 -21.32 -4.91
N LEU A 76 -2.06 -20.17 -4.89
CA LEU A 76 -2.06 -19.23 -3.76
C LEU A 76 -3.09 -18.11 -3.92
N SER A 77 -3.77 -18.05 -5.08
CA SER A 77 -4.59 -16.89 -5.44
C SER A 77 -5.71 -16.64 -4.45
N GLU A 78 -6.47 -17.67 -4.08
CA GLU A 78 -7.57 -17.55 -3.12
C GLU A 78 -7.07 -17.13 -1.72
N LYS A 79 -5.98 -17.73 -1.23
CA LYS A 79 -5.33 -17.33 0.04
C LYS A 79 -4.94 -15.85 0.03
N HIS A 80 -4.33 -15.39 -1.06
CA HIS A 80 -3.88 -14.01 -1.20
C HIS A 80 -5.06 -13.04 -1.33
N ILE A 81 -6.14 -13.41 -2.01
CA ILE A 81 -7.38 -12.62 -2.09
C ILE A 81 -8.02 -12.51 -0.70
N HIS A 82 -8.09 -13.59 0.07
CA HIS A 82 -8.58 -13.55 1.44
C HIS A 82 -7.77 -12.61 2.31
N ARG A 83 -6.43 -12.68 2.24
CA ARG A 83 -5.56 -11.74 2.95
C ARG A 83 -5.84 -10.30 2.52
N LEU A 84 -5.88 -10.04 1.22
CA LEU A 84 -6.13 -8.72 0.63
C LEU A 84 -7.44 -8.09 1.16
N LEU A 85 -8.50 -8.89 1.25
CA LEU A 85 -9.81 -8.46 1.73
C LEU A 85 -9.89 -8.28 3.26
N MET A 86 -9.22 -9.15 4.02
CA MET A 86 -9.41 -9.25 5.47
C MET A 86 -8.36 -8.51 6.30
N ASP A 87 -7.16 -8.31 5.78
CA ASP A 87 -6.09 -7.60 6.48
C ASP A 87 -6.45 -6.10 6.59
N GLU A 88 -6.57 -5.63 7.83
CA GLU A 88 -6.98 -4.27 8.14
C GLU A 88 -5.90 -3.25 7.76
N SER A 89 -4.64 -3.68 7.63
CA SER A 89 -3.51 -2.82 7.26
C SER A 89 -3.46 -2.47 5.77
N ILE A 90 -4.13 -3.27 4.93
CA ILE A 90 -4.17 -3.08 3.49
C ILE A 90 -5.25 -2.04 3.13
N SER A 91 -4.93 -1.10 2.24
CA SER A 91 -5.87 -0.06 1.83
C SER A 91 -7.08 -0.59 1.06
N SER A 92 -8.20 0.13 1.16
CA SER A 92 -9.37 -0.15 0.32
C SER A 92 -9.06 0.05 -1.16
N GLU A 93 -8.20 1.03 -1.50
CA GLU A 93 -7.82 1.31 -2.88
C GLU A 93 -7.08 0.15 -3.53
N LEU A 94 -6.17 -0.53 -2.81
CA LEU A 94 -5.49 -1.71 -3.36
C LEU A 94 -6.46 -2.87 -3.57
N VAL A 95 -7.44 -3.05 -2.67
CA VAL A 95 -8.52 -4.04 -2.89
C VAL A 95 -9.31 -3.70 -4.14
N MET A 96 -9.76 -2.44 -4.27
CA MET A 96 -10.55 -2.02 -5.42
C MET A 96 -9.76 -2.12 -6.72
N PHE A 97 -8.46 -1.80 -6.71
CA PHE A 97 -7.58 -2.02 -7.84
C PHE A 97 -7.57 -3.49 -8.28
N CYS A 98 -7.46 -4.43 -7.34
CA CYS A 98 -7.56 -5.86 -7.64
C CYS A 98 -8.90 -6.22 -8.28
N ILE A 99 -10.01 -5.76 -7.69
CA ILE A 99 -11.36 -6.06 -8.21
C ILE A 99 -11.54 -5.50 -9.62
N ASP A 100 -11.19 -4.23 -9.83
CA ASP A 100 -11.43 -3.55 -11.10
C ASP A 100 -10.58 -4.11 -12.25
N ASN A 101 -9.37 -4.59 -11.96
CA ASN A 101 -8.42 -5.01 -12.99
C ASN A 101 -8.27 -6.53 -13.13
N CYS A 102 -8.59 -7.30 -12.07
CA CYS A 102 -8.25 -8.71 -12.00
C CYS A 102 -9.44 -9.64 -11.78
N ARG A 103 -10.63 -9.15 -11.36
CA ARG A 103 -11.76 -10.01 -10.97
C ARG A 103 -12.09 -11.09 -11.99
N GLU A 104 -12.08 -10.74 -13.28
CA GLU A 104 -12.48 -11.64 -14.37
C GLU A 104 -11.51 -12.81 -14.55
N LYS A 105 -10.26 -12.66 -14.11
CA LYS A 105 -9.21 -13.67 -14.19
C LYS A 105 -9.07 -14.50 -12.91
N LEU A 106 -9.87 -14.20 -11.88
CA LEU A 106 -9.75 -14.78 -10.56
C LEU A 106 -10.95 -15.68 -10.26
N PRO A 107 -10.76 -17.01 -10.11
CA PRO A 107 -11.84 -17.94 -9.84
C PRO A 107 -12.71 -17.55 -8.64
N PHE A 108 -12.10 -17.00 -7.58
CA PHE A 108 -12.79 -16.55 -6.36
C PHE A 108 -13.97 -15.60 -6.65
N PHE A 109 -13.82 -14.68 -7.60
CA PHE A 109 -14.86 -13.70 -7.93
C PHE A 109 -15.87 -14.21 -8.97
N ASN A 110 -15.50 -15.25 -9.73
CA ASN A 110 -16.33 -15.81 -10.81
C ASN A 110 -17.10 -17.06 -10.39
N ALA A 111 -16.65 -17.76 -9.35
CA ALA A 111 -17.22 -18.99 -8.85
C ALA A 111 -17.09 -19.05 -7.32
N GLY A 112 -18.22 -19.12 -6.61
CA GLY A 112 -18.26 -19.28 -5.16
C GLY A 112 -18.67 -18.01 -4.37
N PRO A 113 -18.36 -17.94 -3.07
CA PRO A 113 -18.86 -16.90 -2.18
C PRO A 113 -18.31 -15.50 -2.51
N GLY A 114 -17.20 -15.41 -3.25
CA GLY A 114 -16.63 -14.12 -3.66
C GLY A 114 -17.56 -13.29 -4.55
N GLN A 115 -18.49 -13.91 -5.28
CA GLN A 115 -19.49 -13.18 -6.04
C GLN A 115 -20.47 -12.41 -5.13
N GLN A 116 -20.82 -12.98 -3.97
CA GLN A 116 -21.63 -12.28 -2.96
C GLN A 116 -20.83 -11.14 -2.32
N TYR A 117 -19.53 -11.32 -2.13
CA TYR A 117 -18.66 -10.29 -1.57
C TYR A 117 -18.62 -9.04 -2.46
N LEU A 118 -18.71 -9.19 -3.79
CA LEU A 118 -18.75 -8.06 -4.71
C LEU A 118 -20.00 -7.18 -4.52
N GLY A 119 -21.15 -7.79 -4.23
CA GLY A 119 -22.39 -7.05 -3.96
C GLY A 119 -22.30 -6.21 -2.69
N ASP A 120 -21.64 -6.73 -1.66
CA ASP A 120 -21.51 -6.11 -0.34
C ASP A 120 -20.11 -5.52 -0.09
N ILE A 121 -19.31 -5.30 -1.14
CA ILE A 121 -17.89 -5.00 -0.98
C ILE A 121 -17.65 -3.73 -0.16
N ASP A 122 -18.46 -2.69 -0.36
CA ASP A 122 -18.35 -1.45 0.40
C ASP A 122 -18.58 -1.68 1.90
N PHE A 123 -19.61 -2.46 2.25
CA PHE A 123 -19.89 -2.83 3.64
C PHE A 123 -18.74 -3.67 4.23
N LEU A 124 -18.25 -4.66 3.49
CA LEU A 124 -17.15 -5.51 3.94
C LEU A 124 -15.88 -4.71 4.21
N LEU A 125 -15.53 -3.77 3.31
CA LEU A 125 -14.35 -2.93 3.49
C LEU A 125 -14.52 -1.95 4.66
N ARG A 126 -15.70 -1.34 4.85
CA ARG A 126 -15.98 -0.50 6.04
C ARG A 126 -15.85 -1.29 7.34
N PHE A 127 -16.32 -2.54 7.33
CA PHE A 127 -16.31 -3.40 8.51
C PHE A 127 -14.90 -3.89 8.84
N ARG A 128 -14.17 -4.40 7.84
CA ARG A 128 -12.84 -5.01 8.02
C ARG A 128 -11.72 -4.00 8.13
N LYS A 129 -11.78 -2.90 7.37
CA LYS A 129 -10.69 -1.92 7.30
C LYS A 129 -11.01 -0.71 8.15
N ARG A 130 -11.61 -0.86 9.33
CA ARG A 130 -12.12 0.26 10.14
C ARG A 130 -11.12 1.41 10.33
N GLY A 131 -9.83 1.09 10.53
CA GLY A 131 -8.75 2.08 10.66
C GLY A 131 -8.21 2.66 9.35
N ASN A 132 -8.43 1.98 8.21
CA ASN A 132 -7.82 2.30 6.92
C ASN A 132 -8.83 2.44 5.76
N TYR A 133 -10.14 2.40 6.03
CA TYR A 133 -11.20 2.47 5.03
C TYR A 133 -11.14 3.81 4.28
N HIS A 134 -10.89 4.89 5.01
CA HIS A 134 -10.39 6.15 4.47
C HIS A 134 -8.90 6.20 4.72
N THR A 135 -8.11 5.75 3.76
CA THR A 135 -6.65 5.70 3.95
C THR A 135 -6.10 7.10 4.13
N VAL A 136 -5.34 7.27 5.20
CA VAL A 136 -4.60 8.50 5.51
C VAL A 136 -3.11 8.22 5.34
N PRO A 137 -2.30 9.21 4.90
CA PRO A 137 -0.85 9.07 4.90
C PRO A 137 -0.35 8.70 6.31
N SER A 138 0.27 7.54 6.45
CA SER A 138 0.76 7.04 7.74
C SER A 138 2.17 7.54 8.06
N ILE A 139 3.03 7.62 7.03
CA ILE A 139 4.42 8.06 7.14
C ILE A 139 4.73 8.95 5.94
N THR A 140 5.21 10.16 6.19
CA THR A 140 5.81 11.02 5.16
C THR A 140 7.32 10.96 5.32
N LEU A 141 8.01 10.35 4.36
CA LEU A 141 9.48 10.38 4.30
C LEU A 141 9.91 11.76 3.80
N ILE A 142 10.17 12.66 4.75
CA ILE A 142 10.85 13.91 4.50
C ILE A 142 12.36 13.65 4.55
N GLY A 143 13.11 14.16 3.58
CA GLY A 143 14.57 14.03 3.59
C GLY A 143 15.14 14.66 4.85
N GLN A 144 15.79 13.86 5.71
CA GLN A 144 16.55 14.39 6.84
C GLN A 144 17.95 14.77 6.36
N LYS A 145 18.42 15.94 6.81
CA LYS A 145 19.82 16.35 6.78
C LYS A 145 20.56 15.49 7.83
N GLU A 146 21.64 14.83 7.42
CA GLU A 146 22.76 14.55 8.31
C GLU A 146 23.71 15.75 8.30
#